data_AF-A0A158L256-F1
#
_entry.id   AF-A0A158L256-F1
#
_cell.length_a   1.000
_cell.length_b   1.000
_cell.length_c   1.000
_cell.angle_alpha   90.00
_cell.angle_beta   90.00
_cell.angle_gamma   90.00
#
_symmetry.space_group_name_H-M   'P 1'
#
loop_
_entity.id
_entity.type
_entity.pdbx_description
1 polymer ?
#
loop_
_entity_poly.entity_id
_entity_poly.type
_entity_poly.pdbx_seq_one_letter_code
_entity_poly.pdbx_strand_id
1 'polypeptide(L)'
;MCLLDTYVHERWLPWHSWFIFQRGRVSRLWHAIAEKSLNQRVSYIADKLIAIADNVLIRRGRVSHRPTDPVEEFMPPVLRRLRETFRTATNNYRPCPYYGGPIVYVRATSRLHDRGDPLLLWRNVARRGLSVTDVPCDHSAIVAESAVHRTAAALDRANEVAAADELPPHATTAVFGGPR
;
A
#
# COMPACT_ATOMS: atom_id res chain seq x y z
N MET A 1 -10.23 -13.48 1.55
CA MET A 1 -9.53 -12.61 0.56
C MET A 1 -8.16 -12.25 1.11
N CYS A 2 -7.11 -12.26 0.29
CA CYS A 2 -5.74 -11.93 0.73
C CYS A 2 -5.20 -10.70 0.00
N LEU A 3 -4.57 -9.80 0.76
CA LEU A 3 -3.85 -8.63 0.28
C LEU A 3 -2.37 -8.79 0.62
N LEU A 4 -1.51 -8.58 -0.37
CA LEU A 4 -0.06 -8.65 -0.20
C LEU A 4 0.56 -7.28 -0.46
N ASP A 5 0.99 -6.63 0.61
CA ASP A 5 1.67 -5.34 0.68
C ASP A 5 1.17 -4.30 -0.33
N THR A 6 -0.16 -4.21 -0.46
CA THR A 6 -0.82 -3.41 -1.47
C THR A 6 -0.90 -1.95 -1.04
N TYR A 7 -0.24 -1.09 -1.82
CA TYR A 7 -0.33 0.35 -1.68
C TYR A 7 -1.39 0.93 -2.61
N VAL A 8 -2.03 2.01 -2.15
CA VAL A 8 -2.95 2.80 -2.96
C VAL A 8 -2.35 4.17 -3.24
N HIS A 9 -2.92 4.85 -4.24
CA HIS A 9 -2.57 6.25 -4.46
C HIS A 9 -2.94 7.12 -3.24
N GLU A 10 -2.08 8.08 -2.91
CA GLU A 10 -2.21 8.95 -1.72
C GLU A 10 -3.55 9.69 -1.64
N ARG A 11 -4.21 9.93 -2.79
CA ARG A 11 -5.50 10.62 -2.88
C ARG A 11 -6.66 9.84 -2.25
N TRP A 12 -6.51 8.52 -2.11
CA TRP A 12 -7.52 7.63 -1.52
C TRP A 12 -7.25 7.32 -0.06
N LEU A 13 -6.15 7.85 0.51
CA LEU A 13 -5.88 7.70 1.93
C LEU A 13 -6.89 8.49 2.76
N PRO A 14 -7.32 7.95 3.91
CA PRO A 14 -8.05 8.72 4.91
C PRO A 14 -7.27 9.98 5.30
N TRP A 15 -7.98 11.06 5.61
CA TRP A 15 -7.38 12.36 5.92
C TRP A 15 -6.26 12.29 6.96
N HIS A 16 -6.43 11.51 8.03
CA HIS A 16 -5.40 11.33 9.06
C HIS A 16 -4.09 10.72 8.52
N SER A 17 -4.18 9.60 7.78
CA SER A 17 -3.00 8.99 7.13
C SER A 17 -2.36 9.93 6.13
N TRP A 18 -3.17 10.68 5.39
CA TRP A 18 -2.70 11.67 4.44
C TRP A 18 -1.94 12.81 5.15
N PHE A 19 -2.47 13.37 6.24
CA PHE A 19 -1.81 14.44 7.00
C PHE A 19 -0.46 13.99 7.59
N ILE A 20 -0.39 12.81 8.20
CA ILE A 20 0.87 12.25 8.72
C ILE A 20 1.89 12.14 7.59
N PHE A 21 1.47 11.61 6.46
CA PHE A 21 2.32 11.44 5.30
C PHE A 21 2.83 12.77 4.72
N GLN A 22 1.96 13.78 4.58
CA GLN A 22 2.38 15.11 4.13
C GLN A 22 3.33 15.79 5.11
N ARG A 23 3.11 15.67 6.42
CA ARG A 23 4.03 16.23 7.43
C ARG A 23 5.43 15.63 7.30
N GLY A 24 5.52 14.30 7.12
CA GLY A 24 6.79 13.62 6.86
C GLY A 24 7.45 14.09 5.56
N ARG A 25 6.66 14.25 4.49
CA ARG A 25 7.15 14.76 3.20
C ARG A 25 7.70 16.19 3.32
N VAL A 26 6.98 17.08 3.99
CA VAL A 26 7.39 18.47 4.24
C VAL A 26 8.67 18.51 5.06
N SER A 27 8.75 17.78 6.17
CA SER A 27 9.96 17.70 6.99
C SER A 27 11.19 17.26 6.19
N ARG A 28 11.06 16.26 5.32
CA ARG A 28 12.16 15.82 4.43
C ARG A 28 12.56 16.88 3.42
N LEU A 29 11.59 17.60 2.85
CA LEU A 29 11.88 18.72 1.96
C LEU A 29 12.62 19.82 2.71
N TRP A 30 12.22 20.13 3.94
CA TRP A 30 12.92 21.09 4.78
C TRP A 30 14.37 20.67 5.07
N HIS A 31 14.61 19.39 5.41
CA HIS A 31 15.97 18.87 5.58
C HIS A 31 16.79 18.97 4.29
N ALA A 32 16.24 18.52 3.15
CA ALA A 32 16.93 18.59 1.86
C ALA A 32 17.20 20.04 1.39
N ILE A 33 16.36 21.01 1.77
CA ILE A 33 16.56 22.44 1.52
C ILE A 33 17.63 23.00 2.46
N ALA A 34 17.61 22.60 3.73
CA ALA A 34 18.58 23.04 4.73
C ALA A 34 20.02 22.68 4.33
N GLU A 35 20.21 21.53 3.67
CA GLU A 35 21.51 21.04 3.19
C GLU A 35 22.01 21.73 1.90
N LYS A 36 21.17 22.51 1.19
CA LYS A 36 21.53 23.13 -0.10
C LYS A 36 21.89 24.61 0.03
N SER A 37 22.72 25.14 -0.88
CA SER A 37 23.11 26.57 -0.93
C SER A 37 21.98 27.47 -1.45
N LEU A 38 21.95 28.74 -1.06
CA LEU A 38 20.86 29.72 -1.32
C LEU A 38 20.38 29.78 -2.78
N ASN A 39 21.29 29.68 -3.76
CA ASN A 39 20.92 29.74 -5.18
C ASN A 39 20.32 28.43 -5.70
N GLN A 40 20.67 27.28 -5.12
CA GLN A 40 20.04 25.99 -5.44
C GLN A 40 18.69 25.80 -4.73
N ARG A 41 18.45 26.52 -3.63
CA ARG A 41 17.17 26.48 -2.90
C ARG A 41 16.01 27.02 -3.73
N VAL A 42 16.22 28.08 -4.50
CA VAL A 42 15.14 28.74 -5.27
C VAL A 42 14.61 27.84 -6.40
N SER A 43 15.50 27.29 -7.23
CA SER A 43 15.11 26.36 -8.31
C SER A 43 14.49 25.08 -7.74
N TYR A 44 15.04 24.52 -6.67
CA TYR A 44 14.48 23.34 -6.02
C TYR A 44 13.10 23.59 -5.41
N ILE A 45 12.88 24.75 -4.78
CA ILE A 45 11.56 25.15 -4.26
C ILE A 45 10.57 25.34 -5.40
N ALA A 46 10.96 25.96 -6.51
CA ALA A 46 10.08 26.13 -7.67
C ALA A 46 9.63 24.78 -8.25
N ASP A 47 10.57 23.85 -8.51
CA ASP A 47 10.26 22.51 -9.01
C ASP A 47 9.37 21.71 -8.04
N LYS A 48 9.56 21.89 -6.72
CA LYS A 48 8.74 21.22 -5.71
C LYS A 48 7.36 21.85 -5.54
N LEU A 49 7.21 23.17 -5.67
CA LEU A 49 5.90 23.84 -5.68
C LEU A 49 5.07 23.38 -6.88
N ILE A 50 5.71 23.20 -8.04
CA ILE A 50 5.09 22.62 -9.22
C ILE A 50 4.65 21.17 -8.94
N ALA A 51 5.49 20.34 -8.30
CA ALA A 51 5.12 18.98 -7.91
C ALA A 51 3.97 18.93 -6.87
N ILE A 52 3.90 19.90 -5.95
CA ILE A 52 2.79 20.04 -5.00
C ILE A 52 1.51 20.42 -5.73
N ALA A 53 1.57 21.38 -6.67
CA ALA A 53 0.43 21.75 -7.50
C ALA A 53 -0.07 20.56 -8.34
N ASP A 54 0.84 19.78 -8.92
CA ASP A 54 0.51 18.55 -9.64
C ASP A 54 -0.15 17.51 -8.73
N ASN A 55 0.31 17.32 -7.49
CA ASN A 55 -0.35 16.44 -6.52
C ASN A 55 -1.75 16.92 -6.12
N VAL A 56 -1.96 18.22 -6.03
CA VAL A 56 -3.30 18.80 -5.79
C VAL A 56 -4.22 18.58 -7.01
N LEU A 57 -3.69 18.69 -8.23
CA LEU A 57 -4.43 18.36 -9.46
C LEU A 57 -4.77 16.86 -9.53
N ILE A 58 -3.84 15.97 -9.14
CA ILE A 58 -4.08 14.53 -9.03
C ILE A 58 -5.14 14.19 -7.98
N ARG A 59 -5.13 14.90 -6.84
CA ARG A 59 -6.17 14.78 -5.82
C ARG A 59 -7.54 15.22 -6.33
N ARG A 60 -7.58 16.20 -7.24
CA ARG A 60 -8.80 16.64 -7.95
C ARG A 60 -9.15 15.75 -9.16
N GLY A 61 -8.47 14.62 -9.34
CA GLY A 61 -8.79 13.63 -10.37
C GLY A 61 -8.08 13.83 -11.71
N ARG A 62 -7.17 14.80 -11.85
CA ARG A 62 -6.43 15.04 -13.09
C ARG A 62 -5.12 14.24 -13.12
N VAL A 63 -4.87 13.51 -14.20
CA VAL A 63 -3.64 12.70 -14.35
C VAL A 63 -2.48 13.63 -14.72
N SER A 64 -1.53 13.87 -13.79
CA SER A 64 -0.26 14.51 -14.16
C SER A 64 0.53 13.55 -15.04
N HIS A 65 0.88 14.02 -16.25
CA HIS A 65 1.62 13.26 -17.25
C HIS A 65 3.13 13.45 -17.16
N ARG A 66 3.66 14.14 -16.13
CA ARG A 66 5.10 14.34 -16.05
C ARG A 66 5.85 13.01 -15.91
N PRO A 67 6.92 12.79 -16.69
CA PRO A 67 7.90 11.77 -16.39
C PRO A 67 8.43 12.06 -14.99
N THR A 68 8.27 11.10 -14.08
CA THR A 68 8.64 11.31 -12.66
C THR A 68 10.09 10.91 -12.42
N ASP A 69 10.69 10.18 -13.38
CA ASP A 69 12.00 9.56 -13.22
C ASP A 69 12.86 9.77 -14.48
N PRO A 70 14.12 10.25 -14.37
CA PRO A 70 15.05 10.36 -15.52
C PRO A 70 15.25 9.02 -16.26
N VAL A 71 15.05 7.91 -15.57
CA VAL A 71 15.16 6.55 -16.13
C VAL A 71 14.04 6.25 -17.13
N GLU A 72 12.87 6.91 -17.03
CA GLU A 72 11.76 6.72 -17.98
C GLU A 72 12.09 7.20 -19.40
N GLU A 73 13.05 8.12 -19.55
CA GLU A 73 13.49 8.65 -20.83
C GLU A 73 14.22 7.58 -21.67
N PHE A 74 14.97 6.70 -21.02
CA PHE A 74 15.76 5.63 -21.66
C PHE A 74 14.99 4.32 -21.87
N MET A 75 13.71 4.29 -21.48
CA MET A 75 12.94 3.06 -21.50
C MET A 75 12.28 2.81 -22.87
N PRO A 76 12.28 1.56 -23.39
CA PRO A 76 11.60 1.22 -24.63
C PRO A 76 10.13 1.68 -24.65
N PRO A 77 9.59 2.12 -25.81
CA PRO A 77 8.24 2.71 -25.90
C PRO A 77 7.12 1.83 -25.32
N VAL A 78 7.22 0.51 -25.50
CA VAL A 78 6.23 -0.45 -24.98
C VAL A 78 6.19 -0.46 -23.45
N LEU A 79 7.36 -0.42 -22.80
CA LEU A 79 7.46 -0.39 -21.34
C LEU A 79 7.01 0.97 -20.78
N ARG A 80 7.23 2.06 -21.52
CA ARG A 80 6.72 3.40 -21.16
C ARG A 80 5.20 3.39 -21.12
N ARG A 81 4.57 2.89 -22.18
CA ARG A 81 3.11 2.77 -22.25
C ARG A 81 2.53 1.87 -21.16
N LEU A 82 3.23 0.77 -20.85
CA LEU A 82 2.85 -0.13 -19.76
C LEU A 82 2.88 0.60 -18.41
N ARG A 83 3.98 1.28 -18.09
CA ARG A 83 4.11 2.06 -16.84
C ARG A 83 3.07 3.17 -16.74
N GLU A 84 2.81 3.90 -17.83
CA GLU A 84 1.77 4.94 -17.87
C GLU A 84 0.38 4.37 -17.59
N THR A 85 0.07 3.20 -18.15
CA THR A 85 -1.19 2.48 -17.92
C THR A 85 -1.31 2.03 -16.46
N PHE A 86 -0.26 1.40 -15.91
CA PHE A 86 -0.21 1.01 -14.50
C PHE A 86 -0.33 2.20 -13.55
N ARG A 87 0.33 3.31 -13.86
CA ARG A 87 0.23 4.57 -13.10
C ARG A 87 -1.20 5.09 -13.13
N THR A 88 -1.82 5.12 -14.31
CA THR A 88 -3.21 5.57 -14.49
C THR A 88 -4.18 4.68 -13.72
N ALA A 89 -4.04 3.36 -13.82
CA ALA A 89 -4.86 2.40 -13.09
C ALA A 89 -4.71 2.56 -11.57
N THR A 90 -3.47 2.60 -11.06
CA THR A 90 -3.17 2.78 -9.64
C THR A 90 -3.71 4.11 -9.10
N ASN A 91 -3.59 5.19 -9.88
CA ASN A 91 -4.14 6.48 -9.52
C ASN A 91 -5.67 6.41 -9.43
N ASN A 92 -6.30 5.74 -10.39
CA ASN A 92 -7.76 5.70 -10.53
C ASN A 92 -8.50 4.66 -9.70
N TYR A 93 -7.80 3.63 -9.22
CA TYR A 93 -8.39 2.60 -8.39
C TYR A 93 -8.79 3.15 -7.02
N ARG A 94 -10.10 3.21 -6.76
CA ARG A 94 -10.69 3.49 -5.45
C ARG A 94 -11.15 2.18 -4.82
N PRO A 95 -10.53 1.71 -3.73
CA PRO A 95 -11.03 0.53 -3.03
C PRO A 95 -12.46 0.74 -2.53
N CYS A 96 -13.36 -0.16 -2.90
CA CYS A 96 -14.73 -0.20 -2.40
C CYS A 96 -14.83 -1.08 -1.14
N PRO A 97 -15.82 -0.87 -0.26
CA PRO A 97 -16.07 -1.76 0.87
C PRO A 97 -16.25 -3.22 0.42
N TYR A 98 -15.56 -4.13 1.11
CA TYR A 98 -15.62 -5.56 0.87
C TYR A 98 -16.44 -6.25 1.97
N TYR A 99 -17.45 -7.01 1.56
CA TYR A 99 -18.39 -7.71 2.43
C TYR A 99 -18.29 -9.24 2.34
N GLY A 100 -17.38 -9.77 1.51
CA GLY A 100 -17.31 -11.21 1.23
C GLY A 100 -16.72 -12.05 2.36
N GLY A 101 -16.07 -11.44 3.35
CA GLY A 101 -15.42 -12.15 4.46
C GLY A 101 -14.27 -11.35 5.06
N PRO A 102 -13.57 -11.89 6.07
CA PRO A 102 -12.36 -11.28 6.59
C PRO A 102 -11.29 -11.15 5.51
N ILE A 103 -10.51 -10.08 5.60
CA ILE A 103 -9.34 -9.86 4.73
C ILE A 103 -8.08 -10.20 5.53
N VAL A 104 -7.22 -11.02 4.94
CA VAL A 104 -5.84 -11.22 5.42
C VAL A 104 -4.95 -10.20 4.70
N TYR A 105 -4.19 -9.41 5.45
CA TYR A 105 -3.26 -8.43 4.92
C TYR A 105 -1.84 -8.71 5.40
N VAL A 106 -1.02 -9.26 4.51
CA VAL A 106 0.40 -9.49 4.76
C VAL A 106 1.17 -8.30 4.21
N ARG A 107 1.97 -7.62 5.04
CA ARG A 107 2.67 -6.39 4.65
C ARG A 107 4.14 -6.41 5.02
N ALA A 108 4.95 -5.66 4.29
CA ALA A 108 6.35 -5.47 4.62
C ALA A 108 6.50 -4.57 5.85
N THR A 109 7.48 -4.85 6.71
CA THR A 109 7.83 -3.96 7.84
C THR A 109 8.42 -2.65 7.36
N SER A 110 9.30 -2.73 6.35
CA SER A 110 9.92 -1.56 5.73
C SER A 110 8.98 -0.98 4.68
N ARG A 111 8.50 0.22 4.99
CA ARG A 111 7.46 0.90 4.20
C ARG A 111 8.08 1.54 2.97
N LEU A 112 7.33 1.50 1.87
CA LEU A 112 7.71 2.23 0.68
C LEU A 112 7.70 3.76 0.96
N HIS A 113 8.89 4.37 0.90
CA HIS A 113 9.17 5.70 1.46
C HIS A 113 8.36 6.85 0.82
N ASP A 114 7.97 6.68 -0.44
CA ASP A 114 7.19 7.62 -1.24
C ASP A 114 5.68 7.39 -1.17
N ARG A 115 5.22 6.42 -0.37
CA ARG A 115 3.80 6.10 -0.19
C ARG A 115 3.33 6.30 1.25
N GLY A 116 2.09 6.78 1.41
CA GLY A 116 1.44 6.86 2.71
C GLY A 116 0.97 5.49 3.20
N ASP A 117 0.79 5.35 4.52
CA ASP A 117 0.39 4.08 5.14
C ASP A 117 -1.06 3.71 4.79
N PRO A 118 -1.29 2.62 4.03
CA PRO A 118 -2.61 2.25 3.57
C PRO A 118 -3.43 1.50 4.63
N LEU A 119 -2.87 1.21 5.81
CA LEU A 119 -3.52 0.38 6.82
C LEU A 119 -4.93 0.86 7.22
N LEU A 120 -5.10 2.16 7.47
CA LEU A 120 -6.42 2.71 7.82
C LEU A 120 -7.42 2.61 6.67
N LEU A 121 -6.95 2.69 5.42
CA LEU A 121 -7.82 2.49 4.27
C LEU A 121 -8.30 1.04 4.21
N TRP A 122 -7.39 0.08 4.35
CA TRP A 122 -7.75 -1.34 4.31
C TRP A 122 -8.67 -1.76 5.45
N ARG A 123 -8.50 -1.17 6.65
CA ARG A 123 -9.46 -1.34 7.76
C ARG A 123 -10.87 -0.84 7.42
N ASN A 124 -10.98 0.27 6.69
CA ASN A 124 -12.27 0.81 6.26
C ASN A 124 -12.92 -0.03 5.14
N VAL A 125 -12.09 -0.66 4.30
CA VAL A 125 -12.54 -1.55 3.21
C VAL A 125 -13.02 -2.88 3.77
N ALA A 126 -12.31 -3.47 4.73
CA ALA A 126 -12.58 -4.81 5.26
C ALA A 126 -13.75 -4.80 6.26
N ARG A 127 -15.00 -4.83 5.77
CA ARG A 127 -16.20 -4.71 6.62
C ARG A 127 -16.44 -5.90 7.53
N ARG A 128 -15.81 -7.05 7.25
CA ARG A 128 -15.90 -8.27 8.05
C ARG A 128 -14.59 -8.61 8.77
N GLY A 129 -13.74 -7.61 9.01
CA GLY A 129 -12.50 -7.76 9.76
C GLY A 129 -11.26 -7.80 8.87
N LEU A 130 -10.14 -7.36 9.45
CA LEU A 130 -8.82 -7.32 8.81
C LEU A 130 -7.79 -7.94 9.75
N SER A 131 -7.23 -9.08 9.36
CA SER A 131 -6.05 -9.66 10.00
C SER A 131 -4.80 -9.10 9.34
N VAL A 132 -3.81 -8.67 10.14
CA VAL A 132 -2.57 -8.04 9.62
C VAL A 132 -1.38 -8.85 10.09
N THR A 133 -0.47 -9.16 9.17
CA THR A 133 0.78 -9.84 9.49
C THR A 133 1.95 -9.10 8.84
N ASP A 134 2.91 -8.68 9.67
CA ASP A 134 4.12 -8.00 9.19
C ASP A 134 5.21 -9.01 8.86
N VAL A 135 5.86 -8.84 7.70
CA VAL A 135 7.01 -9.64 7.26
C VAL A 135 8.27 -8.74 7.29
N PRO A 136 9.34 -9.14 8.01
CA PRO A 136 10.60 -8.40 8.08
C PRO A 136 11.32 -8.31 6.72
N CYS A 137 10.92 -7.36 5.89
CA CYS A 137 11.42 -7.14 4.54
C CYS A 137 10.99 -5.76 4.02
N ASP A 138 11.50 -5.40 2.84
CA ASP A 138 11.06 -4.25 2.05
C ASP A 138 9.93 -4.63 1.09
N HIS A 139 9.19 -3.62 0.62
CA HIS A 139 8.05 -3.79 -0.30
C HIS A 139 8.37 -4.68 -1.51
N SER A 140 9.50 -4.46 -2.19
CA SER A 140 9.92 -5.26 -3.34
C SER A 140 10.43 -6.65 -2.95
N ALA A 141 10.95 -6.80 -1.73
CA ALA A 141 11.53 -8.03 -1.24
C ALA A 141 10.47 -9.05 -0.78
N ILE A 142 9.22 -8.62 -0.54
CA ILE A 142 8.17 -9.49 0.00
C ILE A 142 7.85 -10.71 -0.88
N VAL A 143 8.10 -10.61 -2.19
CA VAL A 143 7.97 -11.69 -3.18
C VAL A 143 9.31 -12.24 -3.67
N ALA A 144 10.42 -11.68 -3.19
CA ALA A 144 11.76 -12.14 -3.54
C ALA A 144 12.19 -13.32 -2.68
N GLU A 145 13.16 -14.09 -3.15
CA GLU A 145 13.70 -15.28 -2.46
C GLU A 145 14.06 -15.02 -0.99
N SER A 146 14.58 -13.82 -0.70
CA SER A 146 14.96 -13.40 0.66
C SER A 146 13.81 -13.37 1.67
N ALA A 147 12.56 -13.26 1.23
CA ALA A 147 11.40 -13.19 2.14
C ALA A 147 10.22 -14.07 1.74
N VAL A 148 10.17 -14.62 0.52
CA VAL A 148 9.00 -15.33 -0.02
C VAL A 148 8.54 -16.50 0.85
N HIS A 149 9.46 -17.26 1.44
CA HIS A 149 9.10 -18.36 2.35
C HIS A 149 8.45 -17.87 3.64
N ARG A 150 8.92 -16.74 4.19
CA ARG A 150 8.31 -16.11 5.37
C ARG A 150 6.94 -15.52 5.04
N THR A 151 6.82 -14.92 3.86
CA THR A 151 5.55 -14.41 3.32
C THR A 151 4.53 -15.53 3.13
N ALA A 152 4.93 -16.66 2.54
CA ALA A 152 4.06 -17.82 2.36
C ALA A 152 3.60 -18.39 3.71
N ALA A 153 4.53 -18.61 4.65
CA ALA A 153 4.18 -19.09 5.99
C ALA A 153 3.25 -18.13 6.76
N ALA A 154 3.36 -16.81 6.51
CA ALA A 154 2.43 -15.82 7.06
C ALA A 154 1.02 -15.96 6.45
N LEU A 155 0.92 -16.21 5.14
CA LEU A 155 -0.35 -16.45 4.47
C LEU A 155 -1.02 -17.75 4.94
N ASP A 156 -0.27 -18.83 5.06
CA ASP A 156 -0.79 -20.14 5.47
C ASP A 156 -1.42 -20.07 6.87
N ARG A 157 -0.67 -19.53 7.85
CA ARG A 157 -1.18 -19.33 9.21
C ARG A 157 -2.44 -18.46 9.26
N ALA A 158 -2.47 -17.40 8.47
CA ALA A 158 -3.62 -16.50 8.45
C ALA A 158 -4.87 -17.15 7.82
N ASN A 159 -4.69 -18.04 6.85
CA ASN A 159 -5.78 -18.81 6.26
C ASN A 159 -6.30 -19.90 7.21
N GLU A 160 -5.42 -20.56 7.96
CA GLU A 160 -5.83 -21.55 8.98
C GLU A 160 -6.68 -20.91 10.07
N VAL A 161 -6.29 -19.72 10.54
CA VAL A 161 -7.07 -18.96 11.54
C VAL A 161 -8.43 -18.55 10.96
N ALA A 162 -8.47 -18.09 9.70
CA ALA A 162 -9.73 -17.74 9.05
C ALA A 162 -10.67 -18.95 8.89
N ALA A 163 -10.12 -20.12 8.56
CA ALA A 163 -10.89 -21.36 8.44
C ALA A 163 -11.44 -21.85 9.79
N ALA A 164 -10.70 -21.66 10.89
CA ALA A 164 -11.14 -22.02 12.23
C ALA A 164 -12.31 -21.13 12.72
N ASP A 165 -12.36 -19.86 12.32
CA ASP A 165 -13.39 -18.90 12.71
C ASP A 165 -14.74 -19.10 11.96
N GLU A 166 -14.73 -19.84 10.85
CA GLU A 166 -15.93 -20.19 10.07
C GLU A 166 -16.66 -21.45 10.60
N LEU A 167 -16.06 -22.21 11.52
CA LEU A 167 -16.66 -23.41 12.11
C LEU A 167 -17.62 -23.04 13.26
N PRO A 168 -18.90 -23.49 13.24
CA PRO A 168 -19.83 -23.20 14.32
C PRO A 168 -19.38 -23.85 15.66
N PRO A 169 -19.56 -23.18 16.81
CA PRO A 169 -19.11 -23.65 18.13
C PRO A 169 -19.83 -24.90 18.68
N HIS A 170 -20.62 -25.60 17.87
CA HIS A 170 -21.36 -26.81 18.27
C HIS A 170 -20.89 -28.09 17.58
N ALA A 171 -19.81 -28.07 16.80
CA ALA A 171 -19.16 -29.29 16.34
C ALA A 171 -18.25 -29.91 17.43
N THR A 172 -18.75 -30.00 18.67
CA THR A 172 -18.16 -30.88 19.68
C THR A 172 -18.71 -32.28 19.45
N THR A 173 -17.82 -33.15 18.99
CA THR A 173 -17.91 -34.61 18.88
C THR A 173 -19.11 -35.24 19.61
N ALA A 174 -20.15 -35.61 18.86
CA ALA A 174 -21.10 -36.61 19.33
C ALA A 174 -20.38 -37.97 19.35
N VAL A 175 -19.74 -38.28 20.49
CA VAL A 175 -19.35 -39.66 20.81
C VAL A 175 -20.65 -40.44 20.96
N PHE A 176 -21.02 -41.18 19.92
CA PHE A 176 -22.10 -42.16 19.98
C PHE A 176 -21.72 -43.26 20.97
N GLY A 177 -22.13 -43.09 22.23
CA GLY A 177 -22.27 -44.20 23.17
C GLY A 177 -23.44 -45.07 22.71
N GLY A 178 -23.13 -46.18 22.05
CA GLY A 178 -24.09 -47.25 21.79
C GLY A 178 -24.16 -48.19 23.00
N PRO A 179 -25.33 -48.45 23.59
CA PRO A 179 -25.48 -49.49 24.60
C PRO A 179 -25.83 -50.83 23.95
N ARG A 180 -24.96 -51.83 24.14
CA ARG A 180 -25.21 -53.12 24.80
C ARG A 180 -24.17 -54.15 24.39
#